data_AF-A0A3P0X6R0-F1
#
_entry.id   AF-A0A3P0X6R0-F1
#
_cell.length_a   1.000
_cell.length_b   1.000
_cell.length_c   1.000
_cell.angle_alpha   90.00
_cell.angle_beta   90.00
_cell.angle_gamma   90.00
#
_symmetry.space_group_name_H-M   'P 1'
#
loop_
_entity.id
_entity.type
_entity.pdbx_description
1 polymer ?
#
loop_
_entity_poly.entity_id
_entity_poly.type
_entity_poly.pdbx_seq_one_letter_code
_entity_poly.pdbx_strand_id
1 'polypeptide(L)'
;MAMRVPQVSAWQNLPVDPRKKKGTVMVPITSLAFYRRYTELLLRRYMQVSLRMGQVPSVLGNCMFRGKVSSYRVRSFEDAVIFVYDVDRCLRQLSPEEKELVARIALQEYTQAEAADLTKQSLRTVVRKYGEAIDRLTAIFLEKELLEVGPLYDGQ
;
A
#
# COMPACT_ATOMS: atom_id res chain seq x y z
N MET A 1 -46.49 10.41 -39.76
CA MET A 1 -47.01 9.75 -38.54
C MET A 1 -45.83 9.35 -37.69
N ALA A 2 -45.63 10.03 -36.55
CA ALA A 2 -44.46 9.92 -35.70
C ALA A 2 -44.58 8.70 -34.75
N MET A 3 -43.63 7.77 -34.82
CA MET A 3 -43.45 6.72 -33.82
C MET A 3 -42.71 7.29 -32.61
N ARG A 4 -43.40 7.34 -31.48
CA ARG A 4 -42.90 7.76 -30.17
C ARG A 4 -42.17 6.58 -29.52
N VAL A 5 -40.85 6.61 -29.49
CA VAL A 5 -40.03 5.66 -28.72
C VAL A 5 -39.88 6.19 -27.29
N PRO A 6 -40.10 5.40 -26.22
CA PRO A 6 -39.95 5.87 -24.86
C PRO A 6 -38.48 6.02 -24.47
N GLN A 7 -38.18 7.16 -23.83
CA GLN A 7 -36.91 7.48 -23.19
C GLN A 7 -36.50 6.44 -22.14
N VAL A 8 -35.32 5.85 -22.29
CA VAL A 8 -34.70 4.96 -21.31
C VAL A 8 -33.76 5.78 -20.43
N SER A 9 -34.32 6.55 -19.50
CA SER A 9 -33.59 7.33 -18.49
C SER A 9 -33.63 6.64 -17.13
N ALA A 10 -32.93 5.51 -16.99
CA ALA A 10 -32.89 4.78 -15.72
C ALA A 10 -31.54 4.09 -15.43
N TRP A 11 -30.42 4.72 -15.81
CA TRP A 11 -29.06 4.20 -15.54
C TRP A 11 -28.14 5.18 -14.81
N GLN A 12 -28.67 6.27 -14.23
CA GLN A 12 -27.80 7.30 -13.66
C GLN A 12 -27.46 7.16 -12.17
N ASN A 13 -28.10 6.28 -11.40
CA ASN A 13 -27.79 6.16 -9.96
C ASN A 13 -27.94 4.72 -9.46
N LEU A 14 -26.99 3.85 -9.78
CA LEU A 14 -26.77 2.64 -8.98
C LEU A 14 -25.74 2.96 -7.88
N PRO A 15 -26.03 2.71 -6.60
CA PRO A 15 -25.03 2.84 -5.55
C PRO A 15 -23.90 1.86 -5.85
N VAL A 16 -22.73 2.39 -6.17
CA VAL A 16 -21.51 1.59 -6.32
C VAL A 16 -21.17 1.07 -4.93
N ASP A 17 -21.51 -0.20 -4.70
CA ASP A 17 -21.15 -0.93 -3.49
C ASP A 17 -19.61 -0.94 -3.34
N PRO A 18 -19.03 -0.33 -2.29
CA PRO A 18 -17.59 -0.28 -2.09
C PRO A 18 -16.97 -1.66 -1.79
N ARG A 19 -17.77 -2.74 -1.71
CA ARG A 19 -17.33 -4.10 -1.34
C ARG A 19 -17.22 -5.07 -2.51
N LYS A 20 -17.27 -4.61 -3.76
CA LYS A 20 -17.11 -5.49 -4.93
C LYS A 20 -15.65 -5.95 -5.06
N LYS A 21 -15.32 -7.08 -4.44
CA LYS A 21 -14.03 -7.79 -4.57
C LYS A 21 -13.70 -8.01 -6.05
N LYS A 22 -12.74 -7.25 -6.58
CA LYS A 22 -12.20 -7.47 -7.91
C LYS A 22 -11.26 -8.66 -7.82
N GLY A 23 -11.55 -9.71 -8.61
CA GLY A 23 -10.84 -10.98 -8.58
C GLY A 23 -9.32 -10.80 -8.57
N THR A 24 -8.68 -11.44 -7.60
CA THR A 24 -7.23 -11.49 -7.42
C THR A 24 -6.59 -12.07 -8.67
N VAL A 25 -6.05 -11.19 -9.52
CA VAL A 25 -5.16 -11.61 -10.62
C VAL A 25 -3.85 -12.03 -9.96
N MET A 26 -3.58 -13.34 -9.95
CA MET A 26 -2.32 -13.89 -9.43
C MET A 26 -1.19 -13.49 -10.38
N VAL A 27 -0.54 -12.37 -10.09
CA VAL A 27 0.54 -11.84 -10.94
C VAL A 27 1.79 -12.72 -10.75
N PRO A 28 2.38 -13.28 -11.82
CA PRO A 28 3.57 -14.13 -11.71
C PRO A 28 4.73 -13.38 -11.04
N ILE A 29 5.46 -14.07 -10.17
CA ILE A 29 6.55 -13.57 -9.30
C ILE A 29 7.56 -12.67 -10.04
N THR A 30 7.78 -12.87 -11.34
CA THR A 30 8.62 -12.04 -12.21
C THR A 30 8.16 -10.58 -12.32
N SER A 31 6.91 -10.27 -11.98
CA SER A 31 6.32 -8.93 -12.07
C SER A 31 6.28 -8.17 -10.74
N LEU A 32 6.58 -8.81 -9.60
CA LEU A 32 6.56 -8.18 -8.27
C LEU A 32 7.60 -7.06 -8.15
N ALA A 33 8.71 -7.19 -8.88
CA ALA A 33 9.75 -6.17 -8.97
C ALA A 33 9.19 -4.80 -9.43
N PHE A 34 8.15 -4.78 -10.27
CA PHE A 34 7.51 -3.55 -10.74
C PHE A 34 6.82 -2.79 -9.60
N TYR A 35 6.27 -3.53 -8.63
CA TYR A 35 5.56 -2.95 -7.51
C TYR A 35 6.49 -2.44 -6.41
N ARG A 36 7.77 -2.80 -6.40
CA ARG A 36 8.73 -2.40 -5.33
C ARG A 36 8.66 -0.92 -5.00
N ARG A 37 8.63 -0.05 -6.02
CA ARG A 37 8.52 1.40 -5.83
C ARG A 37 7.20 1.80 -5.16
N TYR A 38 6.10 1.14 -5.49
CA TYR A 38 4.79 1.36 -4.86
C TYR A 38 4.79 0.86 -3.41
N THR A 39 5.40 -0.30 -3.16
CA THR A 39 5.58 -0.86 -1.82
C THR A 39 6.37 0.09 -0.92
N GLU A 40 7.47 0.65 -1.42
CA GLU A 40 8.27 1.66 -0.71
C GLU A 40 7.48 2.94 -0.45
N LEU A 41 6.74 3.45 -1.43
CA LEU A 41 5.88 4.62 -1.24
C LEU A 41 4.77 4.36 -0.20
N LEU A 42 4.22 3.13 -0.16
CA LEU A 42 3.21 2.73 0.82
C LEU A 42 3.81 2.66 2.23
N LEU A 43 5.04 2.16 2.38
CA LEU A 43 5.78 2.15 3.65
C LEU A 43 6.11 3.57 4.14
N ARG A 44 6.48 4.48 3.23
CA ARG A 44 6.65 5.91 3.56
C ARG A 44 5.34 6.55 3.99
N ARG A 45 4.24 6.27 3.31
CA ARG A 45 2.90 6.72 3.71
C ARG A 45 2.53 6.17 5.08
N TYR A 46 2.79 4.89 5.33
CA TYR A 46 2.62 4.27 6.65
C TYR A 46 3.36 5.07 7.73
N MET A 47 4.64 5.40 7.53
CA MET A 47 5.37 6.21 8.51
C MET A 47 4.76 7.58 8.75
N GLN A 48 4.41 8.30 7.68
CA GLN A 48 3.78 9.62 7.82
C GLN A 48 2.46 9.56 8.57
N VAL A 49 1.64 8.55 8.29
CA VAL A 49 0.33 8.36 8.92
C VAL A 49 0.50 7.95 10.38
N SER A 50 1.39 7.00 10.69
CA SER A 50 1.69 6.54 12.05
C SER A 50 2.25 7.64 12.94
N LEU A 51 3.18 8.46 12.42
CA LEU A 51 3.72 9.60 13.17
C LEU A 51 2.64 10.64 13.48
N ARG A 52 1.78 10.95 12.51
CA ARG A 52 0.67 11.90 12.70
C ARG A 52 -0.40 11.37 13.65
N MET A 53 -0.62 10.06 13.70
CA MET A 53 -1.50 9.45 14.72
C MET A 53 -0.91 9.52 16.12
N GLY A 54 0.39 9.25 16.26
CA GLY A 54 1.07 9.35 17.56
C GLY A 54 1.03 10.76 18.15
N GLN A 55 0.76 11.77 17.31
CA GLN A 55 0.59 13.16 17.69
C GLN A 55 -0.86 13.54 18.06
N VAL A 56 -1.85 12.65 17.91
CA VAL A 56 -3.28 13.02 18.04
C VAL A 56 -4.08 12.07 18.93
N PRO A 57 -4.53 12.59 20.08
CA PRO A 57 -5.94 12.52 20.51
C PRO A 57 -6.63 13.90 20.53
N SER A 58 -5.90 15.00 20.31
CA SER A 58 -6.34 16.39 20.57
C SER A 58 -6.88 17.14 19.33
N VAL A 59 -6.78 16.56 18.14
CA VAL A 59 -7.30 17.08 16.86
C VAL A 59 -8.43 16.15 16.37
N LEU A 60 -9.44 15.98 17.22
CA LEU A 60 -10.67 15.29 16.86
C LEU A 60 -11.42 16.15 15.83
N GLY A 61 -11.27 15.84 14.55
CA GLY A 61 -12.13 16.44 13.54
C GLY A 61 -11.73 16.19 12.10
N ASN A 62 -10.46 16.36 11.74
CA ASN A 62 -10.08 16.48 10.32
C ASN A 62 -8.72 15.84 9.98
N CYS A 63 -8.50 14.60 10.41
CA CYS A 63 -7.37 13.78 9.95
C CYS A 63 -7.54 13.35 8.47
N MET A 64 -7.57 14.32 7.55
CA MET A 64 -7.65 14.11 6.10
C MET A 64 -6.26 13.69 5.59
N PHE A 65 -6.02 12.39 5.46
CA PHE A 65 -4.76 11.85 4.94
C PHE A 65 -4.85 11.63 3.42
N ARG A 66 -4.69 12.70 2.64
CA ARG A 66 -4.68 12.65 1.18
C ARG A 66 -3.39 11.99 0.66
N GLY A 67 -3.42 10.67 0.46
CA GLY A 67 -2.36 9.90 -0.21
C GLY A 67 -2.95 8.98 -1.27
N LYS A 68 -2.48 9.08 -2.53
CA LYS A 68 -2.96 8.31 -3.69
C LYS A 68 -2.24 6.95 -3.88
N VAL A 69 -1.49 6.49 -2.88
CA VAL A 69 -0.53 5.37 -3.06
C VAL A 69 -1.13 4.00 -2.72
N SER A 70 -2.22 3.97 -1.94
CA SER A 70 -2.94 2.73 -1.66
C SER A 70 -4.39 2.83 -2.19
N SER A 71 -4.98 1.67 -2.48
CA SER A 71 -6.43 1.52 -2.72
C SER A 71 -7.27 2.14 -1.60
N TYR A 72 -6.72 2.13 -0.39
CA TYR A 72 -7.29 2.66 0.84
C TYR A 72 -7.29 4.20 0.87
N ARG A 73 -8.47 4.78 0.62
CA ARG A 73 -8.72 6.21 0.84
C ARG A 73 -8.95 6.46 2.32
N VAL A 74 -7.89 6.88 3.01
CA VAL A 74 -7.98 7.32 4.41
C VAL A 74 -8.70 8.67 4.47
N ARG A 75 -9.99 8.66 4.82
CA ARG A 75 -10.83 9.86 4.91
C ARG A 75 -11.08 10.28 6.36
N SER A 76 -11.05 9.32 7.28
CA SER A 76 -11.26 9.53 8.71
C SER A 76 -10.05 9.06 9.55
N PHE A 77 -10.06 9.38 10.84
CA PHE A 77 -9.08 8.84 11.79
C PHE A 77 -9.20 7.32 11.93
N GLU A 78 -10.42 6.78 11.96
CA GLU A 78 -10.68 5.33 12.06
C GLU A 78 -10.08 4.58 10.87
N ASP A 79 -10.29 5.09 9.65
CA ASP A 79 -9.68 4.57 8.42
C ASP A 79 -8.15 4.56 8.51
N ALA A 80 -7.60 5.61 9.12
CA ALA A 80 -6.17 5.74 9.27
C ALA A 80 -5.67 4.64 10.23
N VAL A 81 -6.33 4.47 11.39
CA VAL A 81 -5.96 3.45 12.38
C VAL A 81 -6.04 2.06 11.78
N ILE A 82 -7.09 1.77 11.00
CA ILE A 82 -7.22 0.50 10.27
C ILE A 82 -6.05 0.31 9.30
N PHE A 83 -5.72 1.34 8.50
CA PHE A 83 -4.59 1.27 7.58
C PHE A 83 -3.26 0.98 8.28
N VAL A 84 -2.96 1.68 9.39
CA VAL A 84 -1.73 1.44 10.16
C VAL A 84 -1.72 0.05 10.78
N TYR A 85 -2.85 -0.39 11.33
CA TYR A 85 -3.00 -1.72 11.91
C TYR A 85 -2.80 -2.83 10.87
N ASP A 86 -3.40 -2.68 9.69
CA ASP A 86 -3.28 -3.67 8.61
C ASP A 86 -1.84 -3.76 8.07
N VAL A 87 -1.17 -2.61 7.89
CA VAL A 87 0.23 -2.59 7.48
C VAL A 87 1.13 -3.16 8.58
N ASP A 88 0.92 -2.83 9.85
CA ASP A 88 1.69 -3.40 10.97
C ASP A 88 1.52 -4.93 11.04
N ARG A 89 0.29 -5.43 10.84
CA ARG A 89 0.02 -6.87 10.79
C ARG A 89 0.75 -7.55 9.63
N CYS A 90 0.91 -6.89 8.48
CA CYS A 90 1.69 -7.40 7.37
C CYS A 90 3.19 -7.39 7.70
N LEU A 91 3.71 -6.32 8.31
CA LEU A 91 5.11 -6.25 8.75
C LEU A 91 5.46 -7.30 9.82
N ARG A 92 4.49 -7.74 10.63
CA ARG A 92 4.68 -8.84 11.60
C ARG A 92 4.81 -10.23 10.98
N GLN A 93 4.42 -10.40 9.71
CA GLN A 93 4.54 -11.69 9.01
C GLN A 93 5.93 -11.92 8.40
N LEU A 94 6.75 -10.87 8.35
CA LEU A 94 8.16 -10.98 7.94
C LEU A 94 8.98 -11.70 9.00
N SER A 95 10.05 -12.37 8.55
CA SER A 95 11.06 -12.89 9.48
C SER A 95 11.77 -11.74 10.23
N PRO A 96 12.37 -12.01 11.40
CA PRO A 96 13.04 -10.98 12.19
C PRO A 96 14.14 -10.24 11.41
N GLU A 97 14.92 -10.97 10.61
CA GLU A 97 15.99 -10.38 9.79
C GLU A 97 15.43 -9.48 8.67
N GLU A 98 14.42 -9.94 7.95
CA GLU A 98 13.78 -9.15 6.88
C GLU A 98 13.13 -7.89 7.48
N LYS A 99 12.48 -8.01 8.64
CA LYS A 99 11.85 -6.90 9.35
C LYS A 99 12.87 -5.83 9.75
N GLU A 100 14.04 -6.24 10.24
CA GLU A 100 15.13 -5.31 10.58
C GLU A 100 15.63 -4.54 9.35
N LEU A 101 15.83 -5.23 8.22
CA LEU A 101 16.25 -4.61 6.96
C LEU A 101 15.20 -3.63 6.42
N VAL A 102 13.93 -4.03 6.39
CA VAL A 102 12.81 -3.16 5.96
C VAL A 102 12.69 -1.95 6.89
N ALA A 103 12.86 -2.13 8.20
CA ALA A 103 12.80 -1.02 9.15
C ALA A 103 13.93 -0.01 8.95
N ARG A 104 15.16 -0.46 8.67
CA ARG A 104 16.27 0.46 8.43
C ARG A 104 16.15 1.15 7.07
N ILE A 105 15.90 0.40 6.01
CA ILE A 105 15.96 0.94 4.64
C ILE A 105 14.67 1.68 4.27
N ALA A 106 13.51 1.04 4.43
CA ALA A 106 12.25 1.59 3.92
C ALA A 106 11.59 2.57 4.89
N LEU A 107 11.79 2.38 6.20
CA LEU A 107 11.12 3.16 7.24
C LEU A 107 12.00 4.26 7.84
N GLN A 108 13.31 4.02 8.00
CA GLN A 108 14.28 5.00 8.52
C GLN A 108 15.10 5.66 7.40
N GLU A 109 14.87 5.30 6.13
CA GLU A 109 15.53 5.87 4.95
C GLU A 109 17.07 5.72 4.92
N TYR A 110 17.62 4.73 5.63
CA TYR A 110 19.04 4.38 5.50
C TYR A 110 19.33 3.84 4.09
N THR A 111 20.53 4.13 3.59
CA THR A 111 21.02 3.50 2.38
C THR A 111 21.31 2.01 2.60
N GLN A 112 21.31 1.21 1.54
CA GLN A 112 21.65 -0.22 1.63
C GLN A 112 23.09 -0.44 2.13
N ALA A 113 23.99 0.53 1.89
CA ALA A 113 25.36 0.51 2.40
C ALA A 113 25.41 0.75 3.91
N GLU A 114 24.75 1.80 4.41
CA GLU A 114 24.68 2.07 5.85
C GLU A 114 23.98 0.93 6.60
N ALA A 115 22.92 0.36 6.02
CA ALA A 115 22.25 -0.80 6.58
C ALA A 115 23.18 -2.03 6.66
N ALA A 116 24.08 -2.21 5.67
CA ALA A 116 25.08 -3.27 5.67
C ALA A 116 26.11 -3.08 6.79
N ASP A 117 26.59 -1.86 6.97
CA ASP A 117 27.52 -1.52 8.06
C ASP A 117 26.88 -1.74 9.43
N LEU A 118 25.63 -1.30 9.61
CA LEU A 118 24.88 -1.46 10.86
C LEU A 118 24.50 -2.91 11.17
N THR A 119 24.26 -3.75 10.15
CA THR A 119 23.94 -5.18 10.32
C THR A 119 25.18 -6.07 10.32
N LYS A 120 26.37 -5.52 10.06
CA LYS A 120 27.63 -6.24 9.86
C LYS A 120 27.53 -7.33 8.78
N GLN A 121 26.71 -7.08 7.75
CA GLN A 121 26.54 -7.97 6.60
C GLN A 121 27.20 -7.38 5.36
N SER A 122 27.51 -8.22 4.37
CA SER A 122 27.99 -7.70 3.08
C SER A 122 26.89 -6.94 2.36
N LEU A 123 27.25 -5.88 1.63
CA LEU A 123 26.32 -5.11 0.80
C LEU A 123 25.52 -6.02 -0.15
N ARG A 124 26.19 -7.00 -0.78
CA ARG A 124 25.56 -7.97 -1.68
C ARG A 124 24.47 -8.78 -0.98
N THR A 125 24.72 -9.21 0.26
CA THR A 125 23.74 -9.95 1.06
C THR A 125 22.54 -9.07 1.40
N VAL A 126 22.78 -7.83 1.80
CA VAL A 126 21.71 -6.88 2.15
C VAL A 126 20.83 -6.57 0.94
N VAL A 127 21.43 -6.23 -0.22
CA VAL A 127 20.68 -5.94 -1.45
C VAL A 127 19.76 -7.11 -1.82
N ARG A 128 20.28 -8.35 -1.78
CA ARG A 128 19.52 -9.55 -2.10
C ARG A 128 18.38 -9.78 -1.10
N LYS A 129 18.69 -9.81 0.20
CA LYS A 129 17.71 -10.06 1.26
C LYS A 129 16.63 -8.98 1.30
N TYR A 130 17.00 -7.72 1.12
CA TYR A 130 16.05 -6.61 1.05
C TYR A 130 15.12 -6.74 -0.17
N GLY A 131 15.66 -7.08 -1.35
CA GLY A 131 14.84 -7.35 -2.53
C GLY A 131 13.82 -8.47 -2.31
N GLU A 132 14.26 -9.59 -1.73
CA GLU A 132 13.39 -10.72 -1.38
C GLU A 132 12.31 -10.33 -0.35
N ALA A 133 12.68 -9.53 0.66
CA ALA A 133 11.76 -9.03 1.68
C ALA A 133 10.67 -8.11 1.10
N ILE A 134 11.05 -7.17 0.21
CA ILE A 134 10.09 -6.28 -0.44
C ILE A 134 9.18 -7.06 -1.39
N ASP A 135 9.69 -8.04 -2.13
CA ASP A 135 8.86 -8.87 -3.00
C ASP A 135 7.83 -9.69 -2.19
N ARG A 136 8.24 -10.25 -1.04
CA ARG A 136 7.32 -10.90 -0.09
C ARG A 136 6.26 -9.94 0.45
N LEU A 137 6.67 -8.76 0.91
CA LEU A 137 5.72 -7.75 1.39
C LEU A 137 4.73 -7.34 0.30
N THR A 138 5.22 -7.19 -0.93
CA THR A 138 4.39 -6.85 -2.09
C THR A 138 3.33 -7.92 -2.32
N ALA A 139 3.69 -9.21 -2.27
CA ALA A 139 2.73 -10.30 -2.40
C ALA A 139 1.66 -10.25 -1.30
N ILE A 140 2.07 -10.02 -0.04
CA ILE A 140 1.14 -9.89 1.09
C ILE A 140 0.21 -8.67 0.91
N PHE A 141 0.75 -7.53 0.49
CA PHE A 141 -0.06 -6.31 0.27
C PHE A 141 -1.06 -6.47 -0.87
N LEU A 142 -0.71 -7.22 -1.93
CA LEU A 142 -1.64 -7.56 -3.00
C LEU A 142 -2.73 -8.52 -2.51
N GLU A 143 -2.39 -9.52 -1.70
CA GLU A 143 -3.36 -10.46 -1.11
C GLU A 143 -4.35 -9.74 -0.16
N LYS A 144 -3.86 -8.73 0.58
CA LYS A 144 -4.68 -7.91 1.49
C LYS A 144 -5.38 -6.74 0.80
N GLU A 145 -5.30 -6.64 -0.53
CA GLU A 145 -5.87 -5.54 -1.33
C GLU A 145 -5.39 -4.14 -0.86
N LEU A 146 -4.27 -4.06 -0.12
CA LEU A 146 -3.65 -2.81 0.33
C LEU A 146 -2.98 -2.08 -0.85
N LEU A 147 -2.48 -2.86 -1.81
CA LEU A 147 -2.09 -2.37 -3.12
C LEU A 147 -3.16 -2.81 -4.13
N GLU A 148 -3.74 -1.85 -4.84
CA GLU A 148 -4.49 -2.17 -6.05
C GLU A 148 -3.48 -2.38 -7.20
N VAL A 149 -3.68 -3.44 -7.99
CA VAL A 149 -3.13 -3.52 -9.34
C VAL A 149 -3.83 -2.43 -10.15
N GLY A 150 -3.36 -1.20 -10.02
CA GLY A 150 -3.83 -0.11 -10.84
C GLY A 150 -3.59 -0.50 -12.29
N PRO A 151 -4.59 -0.36 -13.19
CA PRO A 151 -4.32 -0.52 -14.61
C PRO A 151 -3.20 0.47 -14.95
N LEU A 152 -2.20 -0.01 -15.68
CA LEU A 152 -1.20 0.84 -16.33
C LEU A 152 -1.97 1.97 -17.00
N TYR A 153 -1.71 3.21 -16.57
CA TYR A 153 -2.06 4.46 -17.23
C TYR A 153 -2.98 4.30 -18.46
N ASP A 154 -4.30 4.41 -18.27
CA ASP A 154 -5.12 4.93 -19.35
C ASP A 154 -4.75 6.42 -19.46
N GLY A 155 -3.74 6.69 -20.28
CA GLY A 155 -3.47 8.03 -20.77
C GLY A 155 -4.61 8.45 -21.69
N GLN A 156 -5.51 9.27 -21.16
CA GLN A 156 -6.34 10.24 -21.87
C GLN A 156 -6.44 11.50 -21.01
#